data_AF-K1RMX8-F1
#
_entry.id   AF-K1RMX8-F1
#
_cell.length_a   1.000
_cell.length_b   1.000
_cell.length_c   1.000
_cell.angle_alpha   90.00
_cell.angle_beta   90.00
_cell.angle_gamma   90.00
#
_symmetry.space_group_name_H-M   'P 1'
#
loop_
_entity.id
_entity.type
_entity.pdbx_description
1 polymer ?
#
loop_
_entity_poly.entity_id
_entity_poly.type
_entity_poly.pdbx_seq_one_letter_code
_entity_poly.pdbx_strand_id
1 'polypeptide(L)'
;MNPFDPDMASMIHNEMRKHGIKLVLGYTVEGFKEKDNGVEVLLKDNPSLQADMVVLAIGVTPDTVLAKEAGLELGIKESIVVNDRMETSVPDIYAAGDAVQVKHYVTGNDALISLAGPANKQGRIIADNICGGDSRYLGSQGSSVIKVFDMTAATTGINETMPKSQD
;
A
#
# COMPACT_ATOMS: atom_id res chain seq x y z
N MET A 1 2.82 -0.21 -4.54
CA MET A 1 2.66 0.86 -5.55
C MET A 1 3.99 1.57 -5.64
N ASN A 2 4.44 1.97 -6.83
CA ASN A 2 5.67 2.73 -7.02
C ASN A 2 5.27 4.20 -7.23
N PRO A 3 5.32 5.07 -6.21
CA PRO A 3 4.73 6.41 -6.28
C PRO A 3 5.50 7.43 -7.14
N PHE A 4 6.75 7.16 -7.48
CA PHE A 4 7.64 8.07 -8.21
C PHE A 4 8.05 7.44 -9.55
N ASP A 5 8.09 8.25 -10.60
CA ASP A 5 8.66 7.87 -11.89
C ASP A 5 10.19 7.70 -11.80
N PRO A 6 10.82 6.94 -12.72
CA PRO A 6 12.23 6.54 -12.58
C PRO A 6 13.22 7.71 -12.48
N ASP A 7 12.96 8.81 -13.19
CA ASP A 7 13.77 10.02 -13.17
C ASP A 7 13.69 10.74 -11.81
N MET A 8 12.50 10.84 -11.23
CA MET A 8 12.27 11.38 -9.89
C MET A 8 12.87 10.47 -8.80
N ALA A 9 12.70 9.15 -8.92
CA ALA A 9 13.28 8.18 -8.01
C ALA A 9 14.83 8.21 -8.01
N SER A 10 15.45 8.59 -9.13
CA SER A 10 16.91 8.69 -9.24
C SER A 10 17.51 9.69 -8.24
N MET A 11 16.79 10.77 -7.91
CA MET A 11 17.21 11.75 -6.91
C MET A 11 17.25 11.12 -5.51
N ILE A 12 16.23 10.31 -5.18
CA ILE A 12 16.16 9.56 -3.92
C ILE A 12 17.29 8.54 -3.85
N HIS A 13 17.56 7.82 -4.94
CA HIS A 13 18.68 6.86 -4.99
C HIS A 13 20.03 7.52 -4.70
N ASN A 14 20.26 8.72 -5.24
CA ASN A 14 21.50 9.46 -5.01
C ASN A 14 21.63 9.91 -3.55
N GLU A 15 20.54 10.37 -2.93
CA GLU A 15 20.53 10.75 -1.51
C GLU A 15 20.85 9.57 -0.59
N MET A 16 20.29 8.39 -0.89
CA MET A 16 20.60 7.16 -0.14
C MET A 16 22.07 6.76 -0.29
N ARG A 17 22.61 6.81 -1.51
CA ARG A 17 24.04 6.48 -1.76
C ARG A 17 24.97 7.47 -1.09
N LYS A 18 24.64 8.77 -1.07
CA LYS A 18 25.40 9.82 -0.37
C LYS A 18 25.56 9.52 1.12
N HIS A 19 24.57 8.86 1.72
CA HIS A 19 24.58 8.44 3.12
C HIS A 19 25.11 7.00 3.33
N GLY A 20 25.81 6.43 2.35
CA GLY A 20 26.47 5.13 2.49
C GLY A 20 25.55 3.92 2.32
N ILE A 21 24.29 4.10 1.92
CA ILE A 21 23.39 2.98 1.66
C ILE A 21 23.76 2.31 0.33
N LYS A 22 24.05 1.01 0.40
CA LYS A 22 24.24 0.17 -0.79
C LYS A 22 22.90 -0.22 -1.38
N LEU A 23 22.51 0.43 -2.48
CA LEU A 23 21.32 0.07 -3.25
C LEU A 23 21.61 -1.06 -4.24
N VAL A 24 20.86 -2.15 -4.13
CA VAL A 24 20.92 -3.31 -5.02
C VAL A 24 19.57 -3.43 -5.74
N LEU A 25 19.40 -2.62 -6.80
CA LEU A 25 18.14 -2.50 -7.56
C LEU A 25 18.07 -3.54 -8.69
N GLY A 26 16.87 -4.00 -9.04
CA GLY A 26 16.66 -4.98 -10.12
C GLY A 26 16.94 -6.43 -9.74
N TYR A 27 17.09 -6.72 -8.44
CA TYR A 27 17.30 -8.05 -7.90
C TYR A 27 16.03 -8.56 -7.21
N THR A 28 15.77 -9.86 -7.34
CA THR A 28 14.67 -10.55 -6.68
C THR A 28 15.20 -11.43 -5.56
N VAL A 29 14.66 -11.30 -4.36
CA VAL A 29 14.93 -12.21 -3.23
C VAL A 29 14.01 -13.43 -3.38
N GLU A 30 14.59 -14.64 -3.36
CA GLU A 30 13.83 -15.90 -3.49
C GLU A 30 13.69 -16.66 -2.17
N GLY A 31 14.47 -16.30 -1.16
CA GLY A 31 14.38 -16.92 0.14
C GLY A 31 15.49 -16.51 1.09
N PHE A 32 15.42 -17.11 2.28
CA PHE A 32 16.35 -16.86 3.38
C PHE A 32 16.82 -18.20 3.94
N LYS A 33 18.09 -18.27 4.35
CA LYS A 33 18.64 -19.39 5.09
C LYS A 33 19.29 -18.88 6.36
N GLU A 34 18.92 -19.47 7.49
CA GLU A 34 19.59 -19.22 8.76
C GLU A 34 21.02 -19.79 8.72
N LYS A 35 21.96 -19.04 9.30
CA LYS A 35 23.38 -19.40 9.47
C LYS A 35 23.78 -19.10 10.91
N ASP A 36 24.85 -19.74 11.38
CA ASP A 36 25.35 -19.56 12.75
C ASP A 36 25.59 -18.09 13.14
N ASN A 37 25.91 -17.23 12.16
CA ASN A 37 26.18 -15.80 12.34
C ASN A 37 25.26 -14.90 11.50
N GLY A 38 23.97 -15.25 11.34
CA GLY A 38 22.98 -14.36 10.70
C GLY A 38 22.13 -15.05 9.64
N VAL A 39 21.77 -14.31 8.61
CA VAL A 39 20.86 -14.75 7.54
C VAL A 39 21.53 -14.60 6.19
N GLU A 40 21.55 -15.71 5.45
CA GLU A 40 21.89 -15.72 4.04
C GLU A 40 20.64 -15.39 3.22
N VAL A 41 20.65 -14.26 2.51
CA VAL A 41 19.59 -13.80 1.60
C VAL A 41 19.87 -14.35 0.20
N LEU A 42 18.98 -15.19 -0.30
CA LEU A 42 19.09 -15.81 -1.61
C LEU A 42 18.54 -14.87 -2.69
N LEU A 43 19.36 -14.58 -3.70
CA LEU A 43 18.96 -13.77 -4.84
C LEU A 43 18.78 -14.66 -6.07
N LYS A 44 17.71 -14.40 -6.84
CA LYS A 44 17.46 -15.09 -8.10
C LYS A 44 18.63 -14.93 -9.06
N ASP A 45 19.17 -16.03 -9.58
CA ASP A 45 20.25 -16.04 -10.60
C ASP A 45 21.51 -15.23 -10.21
N ASN A 46 21.71 -14.96 -8.92
CA ASN A 46 22.77 -14.08 -8.42
C ASN A 46 23.39 -14.62 -7.12
N PRO A 47 24.63 -14.23 -6.77
CA PRO A 47 25.22 -14.57 -5.48
C PRO A 47 24.36 -14.10 -4.30
N SER A 48 24.34 -14.89 -3.23
CA SER A 48 23.63 -14.54 -2.00
C SER A 48 24.27 -13.35 -1.28
N LEU A 49 23.49 -12.68 -0.44
CA LEU A 49 23.96 -11.62 0.47
C LEU A 49 23.96 -12.14 1.91
N GLN A 50 24.93 -11.71 2.70
CA GLN A 50 24.97 -11.99 4.14
C GLN A 50 24.48 -10.77 4.91
N ALA A 51 23.63 -10.99 5.91
CA ALA A 51 23.13 -9.95 6.80
C ALA A 51 22.89 -10.51 8.21
N ASP A 52 23.11 -9.70 9.24
CA ASP A 52 22.76 -10.07 10.62
C ASP A 52 21.24 -9.97 10.89
N MET A 53 20.55 -9.14 10.10
CA MET A 53 19.12 -8.88 10.21
C MET A 53 18.52 -8.58 8.84
N VAL A 54 17.29 -9.03 8.62
CA VAL A 54 16.49 -8.73 7.43
C VAL A 54 15.19 -8.06 7.85
N VAL A 55 14.86 -6.93 7.20
CA VAL A 55 13.57 -6.24 7.36
C VAL A 55 12.76 -6.40 6.07
N LEU A 56 11.58 -7.02 6.17
CA LEU A 56 10.69 -7.20 5.02
C LEU A 56 9.78 -5.97 4.86
N ALA A 57 10.05 -5.16 3.84
CA ALA A 57 9.26 -3.96 3.49
C ALA A 57 8.73 -4.04 2.04
N ILE A 58 8.14 -5.19 1.68
CA ILE A 58 7.74 -5.55 0.30
C ILE A 58 6.27 -5.24 -0.04
N GLY A 59 5.61 -4.45 0.81
CA GLY A 59 4.18 -4.16 0.72
C GLY A 59 3.35 -4.98 1.70
N VAL A 60 2.05 -4.70 1.71
CA VAL A 60 1.05 -5.34 2.57
C VAL A 60 -0.07 -5.92 1.74
N THR A 61 -0.77 -6.90 2.31
CA THR A 61 -1.97 -7.52 1.74
C THR A 61 -3.13 -7.30 2.72
N PRO A 62 -4.36 -7.01 2.23
CA PRO A 62 -5.55 -6.95 3.08
C PRO A 62 -5.69 -8.19 3.98
N ASP A 63 -5.93 -7.99 5.28
CA ASP A 63 -6.22 -9.08 6.22
C ASP A 63 -7.73 -9.34 6.26
N THR A 64 -8.18 -10.31 5.48
CA THR A 64 -9.62 -10.51 5.17
C THR A 64 -10.12 -11.93 5.42
N VAL A 65 -9.38 -12.73 6.19
CA VAL A 65 -9.78 -14.11 6.53
C VAL A 65 -11.18 -14.14 7.15
N LEU A 66 -11.42 -13.29 8.15
CA LEU A 66 -12.73 -13.20 8.82
C LEU A 66 -13.86 -12.77 7.86
N ALA A 67 -13.59 -11.77 7.01
CA ALA A 67 -14.57 -11.27 6.05
C ALA A 67 -14.95 -12.35 5.03
N LYS A 68 -13.95 -13.11 4.56
CA LYS A 68 -14.14 -14.25 3.64
C LYS A 68 -15.00 -15.34 4.28
N GLU A 69 -14.68 -15.74 5.50
CA GLU A 69 -15.43 -16.76 6.25
C GLU A 69 -16.87 -16.32 6.55
N ALA A 70 -17.09 -15.02 6.78
CA ALA A 70 -18.41 -14.43 6.98
C ALA A 70 -19.20 -14.20 5.67
N GLY A 71 -18.60 -14.50 4.51
CA GLY A 71 -19.28 -14.38 3.20
C GLY A 71 -19.42 -12.95 2.69
N LEU A 72 -18.57 -12.02 3.13
CA LEU A 72 -18.51 -10.66 2.57
C LEU A 72 -17.99 -10.71 1.12
N GLU A 73 -18.48 -9.79 0.30
CA GLU A 73 -17.95 -9.58 -1.04
C GLU A 73 -16.50 -9.10 -0.98
N LEU A 74 -15.63 -9.79 -1.73
CA LEU A 74 -14.21 -9.47 -1.82
C LEU A 74 -13.84 -9.09 -3.26
N GLY A 75 -12.94 -8.13 -3.41
CA GLY A 75 -12.50 -7.62 -4.69
C GLY A 75 -10.99 -7.76 -4.90
N ILE A 76 -10.34 -6.66 -5.30
CA ILE A 76 -8.92 -6.62 -5.66
C ILE A 76 -8.08 -7.20 -4.52
N LYS A 77 -7.31 -8.25 -4.81
CA LYS A 77 -6.45 -8.97 -3.85
C LYS A 77 -7.20 -9.37 -2.56
N GLU A 78 -8.42 -9.86 -2.71
CA GLU A 78 -9.28 -10.29 -1.58
C GLU A 78 -9.59 -9.18 -0.56
N SER A 79 -9.47 -7.89 -0.94
CA SER A 79 -9.93 -6.78 -0.11
C SER A 79 -11.45 -6.78 0.04
N ILE A 80 -11.94 -6.24 1.16
CA ILE A 80 -13.37 -6.09 1.41
C ILE A 80 -13.94 -5.01 0.49
N VAL A 81 -14.98 -5.36 -0.27
CA VAL A 81 -15.72 -4.39 -1.07
C VAL A 81 -16.64 -3.59 -0.15
N VAL A 82 -16.58 -2.27 -0.30
CA VAL A 82 -17.45 -1.33 0.42
C VAL A 82 -18.05 -0.32 -0.54
N ASN A 83 -19.23 0.19 -0.22
CA ASN A 83 -19.82 1.33 -0.91
C ASN A 83 -19.25 2.67 -0.41
N ASP A 84 -19.76 3.78 -0.94
CA ASP A 84 -19.35 5.13 -0.54
C ASP A 84 -19.76 5.52 0.89
N ARG A 85 -20.61 4.73 1.56
CA ARG A 85 -20.94 4.83 2.99
C ARG A 85 -20.03 3.99 3.89
N MET A 86 -19.06 3.28 3.30
CA MET A 86 -18.20 2.29 3.95
C MET A 86 -18.93 1.03 4.44
N GLU A 87 -20.13 0.77 3.92
CA GLU A 87 -20.91 -0.44 4.21
C GLU A 87 -20.40 -1.60 3.35
N THR A 88 -20.39 -2.80 3.91
CA THR A 88 -20.03 -4.04 3.19
C THR A 88 -21.26 -4.64 2.50
N SER A 89 -21.11 -5.78 1.82
CA SER A 89 -22.23 -6.53 1.23
C SER A 89 -23.17 -7.16 2.27
N VAL A 90 -22.75 -7.25 3.53
CA VAL A 90 -23.57 -7.80 4.62
C VAL A 90 -24.17 -6.63 5.41
N PRO A 91 -25.51 -6.61 5.63
CA PRO A 91 -26.16 -5.57 6.41
C PRO A 91 -25.54 -5.41 7.80
N ASP A 92 -25.51 -4.17 8.27
CA ASP A 92 -24.99 -3.78 9.59
C ASP A 92 -23.48 -4.01 9.80
N ILE A 93 -22.74 -4.45 8.78
CA ILE A 93 -21.28 -4.61 8.81
C ILE A 93 -20.63 -3.53 7.93
N TYR A 94 -19.70 -2.79 8.55
CA TYR A 94 -18.87 -1.77 7.92
C TYR A 94 -17.40 -2.21 7.92
N ALA A 95 -16.61 -1.69 6.99
CA ALA A 95 -15.17 -1.93 6.95
C ALA A 95 -14.39 -0.67 6.52
N ALA A 96 -13.16 -0.53 7.00
CA ALA A 96 -12.28 0.60 6.68
C ALA A 96 -10.80 0.20 6.72
N GLY A 97 -9.95 1.14 6.33
CA GLY A 97 -8.50 1.04 6.41
C GLY A 97 -7.91 0.15 5.33
N ASP A 98 -6.80 -0.48 5.66
CA ASP A 98 -5.99 -1.22 4.69
C ASP A 98 -6.65 -2.52 4.18
N ALA A 99 -7.75 -2.94 4.82
CA ALA A 99 -8.50 -4.14 4.47
C ALA A 99 -9.50 -3.91 3.32
N VAL A 100 -9.85 -2.66 3.00
CA VAL A 100 -10.89 -2.34 2.00
C VAL A 100 -10.29 -1.82 0.69
N GLN A 101 -10.99 -2.04 -0.41
CA GLN A 101 -10.77 -1.28 -1.63
C GLN A 101 -11.61 -0.01 -1.64
N VAL A 102 -11.06 1.06 -2.22
CA VAL A 102 -11.76 2.34 -2.41
C VAL A 102 -11.57 2.82 -3.83
N LYS A 103 -12.31 3.86 -4.22
CA LYS A 103 -12.09 4.53 -5.51
C LYS A 103 -10.81 5.37 -5.47
N HIS A 104 -9.99 5.24 -6.51
CA HIS A 104 -8.92 6.19 -6.78
C HIS A 104 -9.55 7.46 -7.35
N TYR A 105 -9.36 8.59 -6.65
CA TYR A 105 -10.13 9.82 -6.90
C TYR A 105 -9.97 10.37 -8.32
N VAL A 106 -8.78 10.23 -8.92
CA VAL A 106 -8.51 10.77 -10.27
C VAL A 106 -9.05 9.87 -11.37
N THR A 107 -9.01 8.55 -11.19
CA THR A 107 -9.28 7.58 -12.27
C THR A 107 -10.65 6.92 -12.16
N GLY A 108 -11.30 6.98 -10.99
CA GLY A 108 -12.55 6.27 -10.72
C GLY A 108 -12.41 4.76 -10.58
N ASN A 109 -11.20 4.20 -10.78
CA ASN A 109 -10.94 2.77 -10.66
C ASN A 109 -10.87 2.35 -9.19
N ASP A 110 -11.19 1.08 -8.92
CA ASP A 110 -10.94 0.48 -7.61
C ASP A 110 -9.43 0.38 -7.32
N ALA A 111 -9.05 0.69 -6.08
CA ALA A 111 -7.66 0.75 -5.66
C ALA A 111 -7.49 0.38 -4.18
N LEU A 112 -6.31 -0.16 -3.86
CA LEU A 112 -5.85 -0.38 -2.49
C LEU A 112 -4.93 0.77 -2.08
N ILE A 113 -5.35 1.55 -1.09
CA ILE A 113 -4.61 2.72 -0.61
C ILE A 113 -4.41 2.60 0.90
N SER A 114 -3.34 1.90 1.27
CA SER A 114 -2.97 1.62 2.66
C SER A 114 -2.26 2.81 3.30
N LEU A 115 -3.04 3.81 3.73
CA LEU A 115 -2.54 5.05 4.33
C LEU A 115 -3.39 5.45 5.54
N ALA A 116 -2.71 5.92 6.60
CA ALA A 116 -3.36 6.26 7.87
C ALA A 116 -4.38 7.41 7.76
N GLY A 117 -4.13 8.41 6.91
CA GLY A 117 -5.04 9.54 6.69
C GLY A 117 -6.43 9.10 6.19
N PRO A 118 -6.50 8.38 5.06
CA PRO A 118 -7.70 7.68 4.60
C PRO A 118 -8.39 6.84 5.68
N ALA A 119 -7.65 5.96 6.37
CA ALA A 119 -8.21 5.06 7.38
C ALA A 119 -8.93 5.83 8.51
N ASN A 120 -8.32 6.89 9.04
CA ASN A 120 -8.93 7.73 10.08
C ASN A 120 -10.23 8.40 9.60
N LYS A 121 -10.24 8.92 8.36
CA LYS A 121 -11.44 9.55 7.78
C LYS A 121 -12.56 8.54 7.58
N GLN A 122 -12.23 7.35 7.08
CA GLN A 122 -13.18 6.26 6.87
C GLN A 122 -13.82 5.82 8.19
N GLY A 123 -13.02 5.63 9.25
CA GLY A 123 -13.55 5.29 10.58
C GLY A 123 -14.52 6.35 11.12
N ARG A 124 -14.23 7.64 10.92
CA ARG A 124 -15.15 8.73 11.28
C ARG A 124 -16.46 8.68 10.49
N ILE A 125 -16.38 8.40 9.19
CA ILE A 125 -17.56 8.28 8.31
C ILE A 125 -18.44 7.10 8.73
N ILE A 126 -17.82 5.95 9.05
CA ILE A 126 -18.53 4.78 9.57
C ILE A 126 -19.29 5.14 10.85
N ALA A 127 -18.62 5.80 11.81
CA ALA A 127 -19.27 6.19 13.06
C ALA A 127 -20.46 7.12 12.84
N ASP A 128 -20.34 8.09 11.92
CA ASP A 128 -21.44 8.99 11.55
C ASP A 128 -22.62 8.23 10.95
N ASN A 129 -22.35 7.30 10.03
CA ASN A 129 -23.38 6.48 9.38
C ASN A 129 -24.08 5.52 10.35
N ILE A 130 -23.33 4.92 11.30
CA ILE A 130 -23.90 4.11 12.38
C ILE A 130 -24.85 4.95 13.25
N CYS A 131 -24.55 6.23 13.47
CA CYS A 131 -25.41 7.15 14.23
C CYS A 131 -26.59 7.73 13.43
N GLY A 132 -26.87 7.21 12.22
CA GLY A 132 -27.97 7.66 11.36
C GLY A 132 -27.64 8.84 10.44
N GLY A 133 -26.35 9.19 10.32
CA GLY A 133 -25.86 10.15 9.34
C GLY A 133 -25.86 9.63 7.90
N ASP A 134 -25.44 10.49 6.97
CA ASP A 134 -25.37 10.20 5.54
C ASP A 134 -24.00 10.61 4.95
N SER A 135 -22.92 10.38 5.70
CA SER A 135 -21.56 10.69 5.28
C SER A 135 -21.08 9.77 4.15
N ARG A 136 -20.25 10.34 3.25
CA ARG A 136 -19.72 9.66 2.06
C ARG A 136 -18.21 9.78 1.93
N TYR A 137 -17.56 8.69 1.53
CA TYR A 137 -16.14 8.63 1.19
C TYR A 137 -15.95 8.61 -0.33
N LEU A 138 -15.54 9.73 -0.90
CA LEU A 138 -15.41 9.91 -2.36
C LEU A 138 -14.11 9.31 -2.96
N GLY A 139 -13.41 8.49 -2.19
CA GLY A 139 -12.14 7.90 -2.60
C GLY A 139 -10.91 8.64 -2.10
N SER A 140 -9.74 8.23 -2.59
CA SER A 140 -8.44 8.76 -2.20
C SER A 140 -7.54 9.04 -3.41
N GLN A 141 -6.75 10.10 -3.32
CA GLN A 141 -5.74 10.46 -4.32
C GLN A 141 -4.41 9.73 -4.10
N GLY A 142 -4.26 8.95 -3.03
CA GLY A 142 -2.98 8.29 -2.71
C GLY A 142 -1.86 9.26 -2.32
N SER A 143 -2.21 10.45 -1.82
CA SER A 143 -1.22 11.44 -1.37
C SER A 143 -0.31 10.86 -0.30
N SER A 144 1.00 10.86 -0.53
CA SER A 144 1.99 10.30 0.39
C SER A 144 3.27 11.14 0.40
N VAL A 145 3.99 11.07 1.51
CA VAL A 145 5.25 11.78 1.72
C VAL A 145 6.20 10.88 2.50
N ILE A 146 7.48 10.91 2.13
CA ILE A 146 8.55 10.17 2.80
C ILE A 146 9.75 11.09 3.02
N LYS A 147 10.35 10.99 4.19
CA LYS A 147 11.64 11.61 4.50
C LYS A 147 12.75 10.59 4.25
N VAL A 148 13.75 10.99 3.48
CA VAL A 148 14.93 10.19 3.16
C VAL A 148 16.15 11.04 3.48
N PHE A 149 16.77 10.81 4.64
CA PHE A 149 17.85 11.63 5.18
C PHE A 149 17.48 13.13 5.18
N ASP A 150 18.19 13.96 4.40
CA ASP A 150 17.95 15.41 4.31
C ASP A 150 16.86 15.76 3.28
N MET A 151 16.41 14.79 2.50
CA MET A 151 15.41 14.95 1.45
C MET A 151 14.00 14.63 1.94
N THR A 152 13.01 15.36 1.41
CA THR A 152 11.59 15.01 1.52
C THR A 152 11.03 14.82 0.12
N ALA A 153 10.42 13.66 -0.12
CA ALA A 153 9.79 13.32 -1.39
C ALA A 153 8.28 13.12 -1.17
N ALA A 154 7.45 13.70 -2.01
CA ALA A 154 5.99 13.63 -1.90
C ALA A 154 5.34 13.41 -3.27
N THR A 155 4.18 12.75 -3.26
CA THR A 155 3.37 12.50 -4.45
C THR A 155 1.88 12.63 -4.12
N THR A 156 1.06 12.88 -5.14
CA THR A 156 -0.40 12.79 -5.07
C THR A 156 -0.96 12.50 -6.47
N GLY A 157 -2.01 11.68 -6.55
CA GLY A 157 -2.65 11.31 -7.80
C GLY A 157 -1.91 10.20 -8.55
N ILE A 158 -1.87 10.32 -9.87
CA ILE A 158 -1.29 9.33 -10.78
C ILE A 158 0.14 9.70 -11.19
N ASN A 159 0.94 8.68 -11.54
CA ASN A 159 2.24 8.85 -12.19
C ASN A 159 2.18 8.42 -13.67
N GLU A 160 3.29 8.53 -14.41
CA GLU A 160 3.30 8.26 -15.85
C GLU A 160 2.98 6.80 -16.21
N THR A 161 3.29 5.86 -15.30
CA THR A 161 3.08 4.41 -15.52
C THR A 161 1.69 3.92 -15.15
N MET A 162 0.88 4.73 -14.46
CA MET A 162 -0.48 4.33 -14.08
C MET A 162 -1.44 4.41 -15.27
N PRO A 163 -2.36 3.44 -15.42
CA PRO A 163 -3.41 3.52 -16.43
C PRO A 163 -4.26 4.77 -16.20
N LYS A 164 -4.40 5.61 -17.22
CA LYS A 164 -5.36 6.72 -17.23
C LYS A 164 -6.79 6.17 -17.30
N SER A 165 -7.78 6.92 -16.83
CA SER A 165 -9.19 6.56 -17.02
C SER A 165 -9.48 6.30 -18.50
N GLN A 166 -10.26 5.26 -18.78
CA GLN A 166 -10.88 5.13 -20.09
C GLN A 166 -12.13 5.99 -20.06
N ASP A 167 -12.14 7.07 -20.85
CA ASP A 167 -13.35 7.88 -21.11
C ASP A 167 -14.35 7.09 -21.98
#